data_AF-A0A3D4M370-F1
#
_entry.id   AF-A0A3D4M370-F1
#
_cell.length_a   1.000
_cell.length_b   1.000
_cell.length_c   1.000
_cell.angle_alpha   90.00
_cell.angle_beta   90.00
_cell.angle_gamma   90.00
#
_symmetry.space_group_name_H-M   'P 1'
#
loop_
_entity.id
_entity.type
_entity.pdbx_description
1 polymer ?
#
loop_
_entity_poly.entity_id
_entity_poly.type
_entity_poly.pdbx_seq_one_letter_code
_entity_poly.pdbx_strand_id
1 'polypeptide(L)'
;VVYISYEDAKAYASWVGKRLPTEIEWQYAAQTPKGNEWPWIQKKPVKRVEEVITETLTILKLEGIDARMCNLGDGKLYEVGKYPKGANPFGLEDLVGCVWQLTNDLYVNGSYRYIIMKGG
;
A
#
# COMPACT_ATOMS: atom_id res chain seq x y z
N VAL A 1 -3.93 8.92 8.38
CA VAL A 1 -3.57 10.35 8.35
C VAL A 1 -2.68 10.60 7.14
N VAL A 2 -2.81 11.74 6.48
CA VAL A 2 -2.02 12.12 5.29
C VAL A 2 -1.30 13.46 5.56
N TYR A 3 -0.44 13.89 4.63
CA TYR A 3 0.41 15.09 4.78
C TYR A 3 1.38 15.02 5.97
N ILE A 4 1.96 13.84 6.20
CA ILE A 4 2.96 13.62 7.24
C ILE A 4 4.33 13.37 6.61
N SER A 5 5.38 13.88 7.23
CA SER A 5 6.75 13.54 6.88
C SER A 5 7.20 12.25 7.59
N TYR A 6 8.36 11.74 7.18
CA TYR A 6 9.01 10.62 7.87
C TYR A 6 9.30 10.91 9.34
N GLU A 7 9.75 12.13 9.64
CA GLU A 7 10.08 12.51 11.02
C GLU A 7 8.81 12.59 11.89
N ASP A 8 7.68 13.05 11.33
CA ASP A 8 6.40 13.05 12.04
C ASP A 8 5.92 11.63 12.33
N ALA A 9 5.99 10.74 11.34
CA ALA A 9 5.59 9.34 11.48
C ALA A 9 6.44 8.62 12.54
N LYS A 10 7.75 8.89 12.55
CA LYS A 10 8.69 8.34 13.53
C LYS A 10 8.47 8.91 14.94
N ALA A 11 8.23 10.22 15.06
CA ALA A 11 7.92 10.87 16.32
C ALA A 11 6.62 10.31 16.92
N TYR A 12 5.57 10.14 16.10
CA TYR A 12 4.32 9.53 16.52
C TYR A 12 4.52 8.08 16.97
N ALA A 13 5.23 7.26 16.19
CA ALA A 13 5.51 5.88 16.54
C ALA A 13 6.25 5.77 17.88
N SER A 14 7.26 6.62 18.10
CA SER A 14 8.00 6.70 19.35
C SER A 14 7.11 7.11 20.53
N TRP A 15 6.24 8.12 20.34
CA TRP A 15 5.31 8.59 21.36
C TRP A 15 4.35 7.49 21.84
N VAL A 16 3.88 6.61 20.95
CA VAL A 16 3.03 5.46 21.31
C VAL A 16 3.83 4.22 21.78
N GLY A 17 5.15 4.33 21.95
CA GLY A 17 6.01 3.23 22.37
C GLY A 17 6.20 2.13 21.31
N LYS A 18 6.06 2.49 20.02
CA LYS A 18 6.25 1.63 18.86
C LYS A 18 7.38 2.15 17.97
N ARG A 19 7.51 1.58 16.77
CA ARG A 19 8.40 2.04 15.71
C ARG A 19 7.73 1.83 14.35
N LEU A 20 8.27 2.49 13.33
CA LEU A 20 7.92 2.17 11.95
C LEU A 20 8.43 0.76 11.58
N PRO A 21 7.69 0.02 10.73
CA PRO A 21 8.14 -1.28 10.23
C PRO A 21 9.33 -1.08 9.28
N THR A 22 10.22 -2.06 9.19
CA THR A 22 11.16 -2.12 8.07
C THR A 22 10.41 -2.52 6.79
N GLU A 23 11.04 -2.31 5.64
CA GLU A 23 10.53 -2.66 4.33
C GLU A 23 10.26 -4.16 4.25
N ILE A 24 11.18 -4.95 4.77
CA ILE A 24 11.10 -6.41 4.79
C ILE A 24 9.98 -6.86 5.72
N GLU A 25 9.84 -6.25 6.89
CA GLU A 25 8.74 -6.56 7.82
C GLU A 25 7.39 -6.22 7.20
N TRP A 26 7.28 -5.05 6.56
CA TRP A 26 6.06 -4.64 5.87
C TRP A 26 5.71 -5.61 4.74
N GLN A 27 6.70 -5.96 3.90
CA GLN A 27 6.50 -6.89 2.78
C GLN A 27 6.11 -8.29 3.28
N TYR A 28 6.77 -8.79 4.32
CA TYR A 28 6.45 -10.07 4.93
C TYR A 28 5.04 -10.09 5.51
N ALA A 29 4.68 -9.03 6.24
CA ALA A 29 3.35 -8.85 6.78
C ALA A 29 2.30 -8.83 5.67
N ALA A 30 2.55 -8.10 4.57
CA ALA A 30 1.61 -8.04 3.45
C ALA A 30 1.50 -9.36 2.69
N GLN A 31 2.62 -9.96 2.30
CA GLN A 31 2.67 -11.13 1.41
C GLN A 31 2.24 -12.43 2.10
N THR A 32 2.38 -12.48 3.42
CA THR A 32 2.28 -13.69 4.26
C THR A 32 3.33 -14.77 3.94
N PRO A 33 3.54 -15.77 4.81
CA PRO A 33 4.55 -16.82 4.60
C PRO A 33 4.33 -17.67 3.35
N LYS A 34 3.13 -17.60 2.76
CA LYS A 34 2.76 -18.33 1.54
C LYS A 34 3.26 -17.65 0.26
N GLY A 35 3.80 -16.43 0.36
CA GLY A 35 4.33 -15.71 -0.80
C GLY A 35 3.23 -15.29 -1.78
N ASN A 36 2.05 -14.91 -1.28
CA ASN A 36 0.94 -14.50 -2.12
C ASN A 36 1.31 -13.25 -2.96
N GLU A 37 0.80 -13.13 -4.18
CA GLU A 37 1.04 -11.93 -5.00
C GLU A 37 0.36 -10.67 -4.41
N TRP A 38 -0.83 -10.87 -3.82
CA TRP A 38 -1.63 -9.85 -3.13
C TRP A 38 -1.75 -10.23 -1.65
N PRO A 39 -2.15 -9.32 -0.74
CA PRO A 39 -2.32 -9.67 0.67
C PRO A 39 -3.34 -10.80 0.91
N TRP A 40 -4.30 -10.94 0.00
CA TRP A 40 -5.28 -12.01 -0.06
C TRP A 40 -4.96 -13.04 -1.15
N ILE A 41 -5.69 -14.16 -1.14
CA ILE A 41 -5.63 -15.16 -2.21
C ILE A 41 -6.42 -14.66 -3.41
N GLN A 42 -5.69 -14.21 -4.43
CA GLN A 42 -6.29 -13.74 -5.66
C GLN A 42 -6.64 -14.92 -6.58
N LYS A 43 -7.93 -15.05 -6.96
CA LYS A 43 -8.43 -16.18 -7.77
C LYS A 43 -8.32 -15.92 -9.27
N LYS A 44 -8.44 -14.65 -9.68
CA LYS A 44 -8.36 -14.24 -11.09
C LYS A 44 -7.07 -13.46 -11.30
N PRO A 45 -6.31 -13.72 -12.37
CA PRO A 45 -5.11 -12.94 -12.63
C PRO A 45 -5.47 -11.47 -12.81
N VAL A 46 -4.67 -10.58 -12.21
CA VAL A 46 -4.85 -9.13 -12.33
C VAL A 46 -4.16 -8.66 -13.60
N LYS A 47 -4.85 -7.85 -14.41
CA LYS A 47 -4.30 -7.29 -15.65
C LYS A 47 -4.40 -5.77 -15.63
N ARG A 48 -3.38 -5.11 -16.18
CA ARG A 48 -3.44 -3.68 -16.52
C ARG A 48 -3.98 -3.56 -17.94
N VAL A 49 -5.08 -2.84 -18.08
CA VAL A 49 -5.76 -2.58 -19.35
C VAL A 49 -5.71 -1.10 -19.62
N GLU A 50 -5.29 -0.73 -20.84
CA GLU A 50 -5.31 0.64 -21.31
C GLU A 50 -6.71 0.97 -21.82
N GLU A 51 -7.33 2.00 -21.25
CA GLU A 51 -8.62 2.53 -21.67
C GLU A 51 -8.40 3.93 -22.24
N VAL A 52 -8.67 4.07 -23.54
CA VAL A 52 -8.57 5.36 -24.24
C VAL A 52 -9.85 6.14 -23.97
N ILE A 53 -9.74 7.26 -23.25
CA ILE A 53 -10.88 8.13 -22.93
C ILE A 53 -11.07 9.16 -24.06
N THR A 54 -9.96 9.74 -24.52
CA THR A 54 -9.93 10.68 -25.64
C THR A 54 -8.73 10.38 -26.52
N GLU A 55 -8.62 11.03 -27.67
CA GLU A 55 -7.49 10.86 -28.61
C GLU A 55 -6.11 11.13 -27.99
N THR A 56 -6.04 11.86 -26.87
CA THR A 56 -4.78 12.21 -26.18
C THR A 56 -4.68 11.66 -24.76
N LEU A 57 -5.76 11.10 -24.19
CA LEU A 57 -5.81 10.60 -22.82
C LEU A 57 -6.07 9.10 -22.79
N THR A 58 -5.07 8.36 -22.34
CA THR A 58 -5.17 6.93 -22.00
C THR A 58 -4.98 6.76 -20.51
N ILE A 59 -5.88 6.02 -19.86
CA ILE A 59 -5.73 5.62 -18.46
C ILE A 59 -5.39 4.14 -18.37
N LEU A 60 -4.65 3.78 -17.33
CA LEU A 60 -4.39 2.38 -16.96
C LEU A 60 -5.39 1.96 -15.90
N LYS A 61 -6.17 0.92 -16.20
CA LYS A 61 -7.15 0.34 -15.30
C LYS A 61 -6.74 -1.07 -14.90
N LEU A 62 -6.97 -1.42 -13.64
CA LEU A 62 -6.78 -2.80 -13.16
C LEU A 62 -8.07 -3.60 -13.34
N GLU A 63 -7.96 -4.73 -14.03
CA GLU A 63 -9.01 -5.73 -14.13
C GLU A 63 -8.65 -6.98 -13.32
N GLY A 64 -9.68 -7.67 -12.80
CA GLY A 64 -9.50 -8.93 -12.08
C GLY A 64 -9.45 -8.78 -10.55
N ILE A 65 -9.42 -7.57 -10.00
CA ILE A 65 -9.55 -7.31 -8.56
C ILE A 65 -11.01 -6.97 -8.24
N ASP A 66 -11.57 -7.60 -7.19
CA ASP A 66 -12.86 -7.19 -6.64
C ASP A 66 -12.68 -5.85 -5.90
N ALA A 67 -13.44 -4.82 -6.32
CA ALA A 67 -13.41 -3.48 -5.73
C ALA A 67 -13.79 -3.43 -4.24
N ARG A 68 -14.24 -4.55 -3.66
CA ARG A 68 -14.49 -4.70 -2.21
C ARG A 68 -13.25 -5.14 -1.42
N MET A 69 -12.14 -5.44 -2.08
CA MET A 69 -10.90 -5.91 -1.45
C MET A 69 -9.94 -4.77 -1.13
N CYS A 70 -9.93 -3.71 -1.93
CA CYS A 70 -9.05 -2.56 -1.71
C CYS A 70 -9.57 -1.33 -2.44
N ASN A 71 -8.95 -0.18 -2.16
CA ASN A 71 -9.12 1.00 -3.00
C ASN A 71 -8.31 0.84 -4.30
N LEU A 72 -9.01 0.82 -5.44
CA LEU A 72 -8.41 0.69 -6.78
C LEU A 72 -7.87 2.01 -7.36
N GLY A 73 -7.87 3.10 -6.59
CA GLY A 73 -7.31 4.38 -7.01
C GLY A 73 -8.35 5.34 -7.57
N ASP A 74 -9.46 5.55 -6.86
CA ASP A 74 -10.49 6.53 -7.23
C ASP A 74 -10.18 7.99 -6.79
N GLY A 75 -8.99 8.22 -6.26
CA GLY A 75 -8.54 9.51 -5.75
C GLY A 75 -9.18 9.93 -4.42
N LYS A 76 -10.00 9.08 -3.80
CA LYS A 76 -10.64 9.36 -2.52
C LYS A 76 -9.94 8.64 -1.38
N LEU A 77 -9.91 9.30 -0.23
CA LEU A 77 -9.46 8.70 1.02
C LEU A 77 -10.64 8.03 1.71
N TYR A 78 -10.36 6.90 2.34
CA TYR A 78 -11.33 6.12 3.07
C TYR A 78 -10.88 5.88 4.50
N GLU A 79 -11.86 5.65 5.37
CA GLU A 79 -11.60 5.24 6.76
C GLU A 79 -10.83 3.92 6.77
N VAL A 80 -9.90 3.80 7.73
CA VAL A 80 -9.16 2.56 7.96
C VAL A 80 -10.16 1.48 8.34
N GLY A 81 -10.11 0.34 7.65
CA GLY A 81 -11.02 -0.79 7.83
C GLY A 81 -12.24 -0.80 6.91
N LYS A 82 -12.28 0.07 5.88
CA LYS A 82 -13.38 0.06 4.89
C LYS A 82 -13.46 -1.25 4.11
N TYR A 83 -12.34 -1.92 3.88
CA TYR A 83 -12.24 -3.12 3.05
C TYR A 83 -11.85 -4.37 3.86
N PRO A 84 -12.72 -4.87 4.77
CA PRO A 84 -12.38 -6.00 5.63
C PRO A 84 -12.17 -7.31 4.85
N LYS A 85 -12.70 -7.42 3.63
CA LYS A 85 -12.44 -8.58 2.75
C LYS A 85 -11.02 -8.60 2.20
N GLY A 86 -10.36 -7.44 2.16
CA GLY A 86 -8.96 -7.28 1.79
C GLY A 86 -7.98 -7.69 2.88
N ALA A 87 -8.48 -8.07 4.07
CA ALA A 87 -7.63 -8.52 5.14
C ALA A 87 -6.79 -9.72 4.70
N ASN A 88 -5.49 -9.68 5.00
CA ASN A 88 -4.64 -10.83 4.81
C ASN A 88 -4.95 -11.92 5.87
N PRO A 89 -4.38 -13.13 5.76
CA PRO A 89 -4.47 -14.17 6.79
C PRO A 89 -4.06 -13.78 8.23
N PHE A 90 -3.33 -12.68 8.41
CA PHE A 90 -2.97 -12.14 9.74
C PHE A 90 -3.99 -11.11 10.26
N GLY A 91 -5.05 -10.81 9.51
CA GLY A 91 -6.05 -9.79 9.85
C GLY A 91 -5.57 -8.36 9.61
N LEU A 92 -4.49 -8.16 8.84
CA LEU A 92 -4.03 -6.83 8.45
C LEU A 92 -4.81 -6.34 7.24
N GLU A 93 -5.36 -5.14 7.37
CA GLU A 93 -6.21 -4.47 6.38
C GLU A 93 -5.47 -3.27 5.76
N ASP A 94 -6.03 -2.76 4.65
CA ASP A 94 -5.56 -1.54 3.95
C ASP A 94 -4.06 -1.53 3.60
N LEU A 95 -3.49 -2.71 3.34
CA LEU A 95 -2.12 -2.86 2.86
C LEU A 95 -1.98 -2.53 1.35
N VAL A 96 -3.09 -2.43 0.62
CA VAL A 96 -3.15 -2.12 -0.81
C VAL A 96 -4.05 -0.92 -1.06
N GLY A 97 -3.52 0.10 -1.72
CA GLY A 97 -4.21 1.32 -2.10
C GLY A 97 -4.46 2.30 -0.94
N CYS A 98 -5.34 3.27 -1.20
CA CYS A 98 -5.72 4.37 -0.31
C CYS A 98 -4.59 5.36 0.00
N VAL A 99 -3.57 4.94 0.75
CA VAL A 99 -2.44 5.78 1.14
C VAL A 99 -1.14 4.99 1.10
N TRP A 100 -0.07 5.66 0.68
CA TRP A 100 1.28 5.15 0.84
C TRP A 100 1.67 5.07 2.32
N GLN A 101 2.36 4.00 2.69
CA GLN A 101 2.82 3.75 4.06
C GLN A 101 4.34 3.86 4.13
N LEU A 102 4.83 4.70 5.05
CA LEU A 102 6.27 4.95 5.25
C LEU A 102 6.93 3.78 6.00
N THR A 103 8.10 3.34 5.54
CA THR A 103 8.94 2.36 6.25
C THR A 103 10.09 3.04 6.99
N ASN A 104 10.78 2.30 7.87
CA ASN A 104 11.89 2.80 8.67
C ASN A 104 13.24 2.79 7.93
N ASP A 105 13.28 2.33 6.68
CA ASP A 105 14.50 2.16 5.91
C ASP A 105 14.88 3.47 5.22
N LEU A 106 15.82 4.17 5.85
CA LEU A 106 16.38 5.38 5.34
C LEU A 106 17.65 5.08 4.55
N TYR A 107 17.63 5.36 3.25
CA TYR A 107 18.76 5.16 2.36
C TYR A 107 19.48 6.49 2.12
N VAL A 108 20.80 6.47 2.26
CA VAL A 108 21.68 7.62 2.03
C VAL A 108 22.85 7.18 1.17
N ASN A 109 23.05 7.84 0.01
CA ASN A 109 24.15 7.51 -0.90
C ASN A 109 25.11 8.70 -1.14
N GLY A 110 25.24 9.58 -0.16
CA GLY A 110 26.11 10.77 -0.20
C GLY A 110 25.47 12.00 -0.86
N SER A 111 24.67 11.80 -1.91
CA SER A 111 23.96 12.90 -2.60
C SER A 111 22.46 12.90 -2.32
N TYR A 112 21.85 11.73 -2.12
CA TYR A 112 20.42 11.58 -1.93
C TYR A 112 20.10 10.93 -0.59
N ARG A 113 18.98 11.36 -0.01
CA ARG A 113 18.34 10.77 1.15
C ARG A 113 16.90 10.42 0.74
N TYR A 114 16.54 9.15 0.79
CA TYR A 114 15.19 8.69 0.45
C TYR A 114 14.74 7.56 1.38
N ILE A 115 13.44 7.34 1.41
CA ILE A 115 12.78 6.27 2.18
C ILE A 115 11.95 5.43 1.23
N ILE A 116 11.73 4.18 1.60
CA ILE A 116 10.81 3.32 0.87
C ILE A 116 9.39 3.54 1.40
N MET A 117 8.47 3.66 0.45
CA MET A 117 7.04 3.67 0.72
C MET A 117 6.42 2.43 0.11
N LYS A 118 5.42 1.87 0.80
CA LYS A 118 4.75 0.63 0.39
C LYS A 118 3.24 0.80 0.35
N GLY A 119 2.59 -0.16 -0.31
CA GLY A 119 1.16 -0.39 -0.27
C GLY A 119 0.34 0.33 -1.33
N GLY A 120 0.85 1.37 -2.00
CA GLY A 120 0.12 2.08 -3.06
C GLY A 120 -0.32 1.18 -4.20
#